data_AF-A0A0R3NB75-F1
#
_entry.id   AF-A0A0R3NB75-F1
#
_cell.length_a   1.000
_cell.length_b   1.000
_cell.length_c   1.000
_cell.angle_alpha   90.00
_cell.angle_beta   90.00
_cell.angle_gamma   90.00
#
_symmetry.space_group_name_H-M   'P 1'
#
loop_
_entity.id
_entity.type
_entity.pdbx_description
1 polymer ?
#
loop_
_entity_poly.entity_id
_entity_poly.type
_entity_poly.pdbx_seq_one_letter_code
_entity_poly.pdbx_strand_id
1 'polypeptide(L)'
;MRQATSKAAAGSCANHRQVLSLAAGAALLAGVTTAHAQSTGIASCDDFLTKYDACVVSKVPEAQRAMYKTQIDQTRKAWVDMAKNPSTKATMEATCKQTLDATKASLTAYGCSF
;
A
#
# COMPACT_ATOMS: atom_id res chain seq x y z
N MET A 1 -0.57 -32.19 48.39
CA MET A 1 -0.09 -32.93 47.21
C MET A 1 1.37 -32.51 46.98
N ARG A 2 2.39 -33.08 47.62
CA ARG A 2 3.08 -34.38 47.40
C ARG A 2 3.51 -34.66 45.95
N GLN A 3 4.80 -34.38 45.72
CA GLN A 3 5.75 -34.90 44.70
C GLN A 3 5.59 -34.45 43.25
N ALA A 4 6.63 -34.35 42.41
CA ALA A 4 8.07 -34.05 42.48
C ALA A 4 8.63 -34.45 41.10
N THR A 5 9.68 -33.76 40.64
CA THR A 5 10.59 -34.12 39.52
C THR A 5 9.97 -33.97 38.11
N SER A 6 10.51 -33.15 37.22
CA SER A 6 11.86 -33.31 36.67
C SER A 6 12.64 -32.01 36.48
N LYS A 7 13.91 -32.13 36.81
CA LYS A 7 14.99 -31.14 36.89
C LYS A 7 15.97 -31.44 35.76
N ALA A 8 16.30 -30.45 34.94
CA ALA A 8 17.61 -30.25 34.29
C ALA A 8 17.53 -28.88 33.58
N ALA A 9 18.15 -27.81 34.09
CA ALA A 9 19.60 -27.53 34.08
C ALA A 9 20.12 -27.49 32.62
N ALA A 10 20.88 -26.51 32.14
CA ALA A 10 21.53 -25.33 32.68
C ALA A 10 21.86 -24.46 31.45
N GLY A 11 21.94 -23.14 31.57
CA GLY A 11 23.26 -22.52 31.58
C GLY A 11 23.34 -21.43 30.54
N SER A 12 23.11 -20.19 30.99
CA SER A 12 23.52 -18.98 30.30
C SER A 12 24.90 -18.57 30.83
N CYS A 13 25.66 -17.88 29.97
CA CYS A 13 26.90 -17.12 30.20
C CYS A 13 28.25 -17.81 29.89
N ALA A 14 29.11 -16.98 29.28
CA ALA A 14 30.56 -17.12 29.04
C ALA A 14 30.94 -17.83 27.72
N ASN A 15 30.94 -17.11 26.59
CA ASN A 15 32.00 -16.21 26.12
C ASN A 15 33.18 -16.94 25.46
N HIS A 16 33.39 -16.57 24.18
CA HIS A 16 34.66 -16.61 23.47
C HIS A 16 35.21 -17.98 23.07
N ARG A 17 35.09 -18.33 21.78
CA ARG A 17 36.16 -18.12 20.77
C ARG A 17 35.86 -19.00 19.54
N GLN A 18 35.98 -18.40 18.35
CA GLN A 18 36.03 -19.08 17.04
C GLN A 18 34.69 -19.71 16.60
N VAL A 19 34.12 -19.46 15.42
CA VAL A 19 34.73 -19.30 14.09
C VAL A 19 33.80 -18.48 13.20
N LEU A 20 34.40 -17.72 12.28
CA LEU A 20 33.85 -17.06 11.10
C LEU A 20 32.51 -17.62 10.58
N SER A 21 31.56 -16.72 10.33
CA SER A 21 30.81 -16.68 9.07
C SER A 21 30.21 -15.29 8.88
N LEU A 22 30.98 -14.42 8.22
CA LEU A 22 30.40 -13.30 7.47
C LEU A 22 29.63 -13.90 6.29
N ALA A 23 28.31 -13.84 6.32
CA ALA A 23 27.49 -13.87 5.11
C ALA A 23 26.12 -13.25 5.40
N ALA A 24 25.97 -12.02 4.91
CA ALA A 24 24.79 -11.43 4.31
C ALA A 24 23.41 -12.01 4.70
N GLY A 25 22.64 -11.19 5.44
CA GLY A 25 21.20 -11.34 5.60
C GLY A 25 20.49 -9.98 5.59
N ALA A 26 20.97 -9.03 4.77
CA ALA A 26 20.25 -7.81 4.45
C ALA A 26 19.20 -8.12 3.38
N ALA A 27 17.97 -8.44 3.79
CA ALA A 27 16.82 -8.41 2.88
C ALA A 27 15.49 -8.51 3.65
N LEU A 28 15.09 -7.46 4.37
CA LEU A 28 13.67 -7.19 4.66
C LEU A 28 13.40 -5.69 4.48
N LEU A 29 13.72 -5.18 3.29
CA LEU A 29 13.17 -3.94 2.77
C LEU A 29 12.58 -4.22 1.37
N ALA A 30 11.73 -5.24 1.27
CA ALA A 30 10.89 -5.46 0.09
C ALA A 30 9.45 -5.14 0.48
N GLY A 31 9.08 -3.87 0.38
CA GLY A 31 7.74 -3.43 0.74
C GLY A 31 7.45 -1.94 0.56
N VAL A 32 8.45 -1.13 0.22
CA VAL A 32 8.20 0.22 -0.30
C VAL A 32 8.08 0.10 -1.82
N THR A 33 7.06 -0.62 -2.29
CA THR A 33 6.58 -0.36 -3.65
C THR A 33 6.10 1.08 -3.64
N THR A 34 6.85 1.92 -4.34
CA THR A 34 6.42 3.23 -4.83
C THR A 34 4.96 3.16 -5.26
N ALA A 35 4.04 3.54 -4.37
CA ALA A 35 2.59 3.56 -4.62
C ALA A 35 2.23 4.47 -5.82
N HIS A 36 3.17 5.31 -6.24
CA HIS A 36 3.09 6.19 -7.40
C HIS A 36 3.39 5.52 -8.76
N ALA A 37 3.92 4.29 -8.79
CA ALA A 37 4.26 3.58 -10.03
C ALA A 37 3.33 2.40 -10.33
N GLN A 38 2.33 2.16 -9.49
CA GLN A 38 1.44 1.01 -9.62
C GLN A 38 0.26 1.37 -10.52
N SER A 39 0.46 1.19 -11.82
CA SER A 39 -0.63 1.25 -12.81
C SER A 39 -1.66 0.17 -12.50
N THR A 40 -2.93 0.56 -12.60
CA THR A 40 -4.08 -0.32 -12.43
C THR A 40 -4.27 -1.24 -13.66
N GLY A 41 -3.51 -0.99 -14.74
CA GLY A 41 -3.60 -1.70 -16.00
C GLY A 41 -4.83 -1.34 -16.83
N ILE A 42 -5.53 -0.26 -16.45
CA ILE A 42 -6.67 0.32 -17.16
C ILE A 42 -6.36 1.78 -17.44
N ALA A 43 -6.17 2.11 -18.71
CA ALA A 43 -5.70 3.42 -19.13
C ALA A 43 -6.60 4.57 -18.66
N SER A 44 -7.92 4.40 -18.71
CA SER A 44 -8.89 5.42 -18.26
C SER A 44 -8.81 5.69 -16.75
N CYS A 45 -8.52 4.67 -15.96
CA CYS A 45 -8.35 4.79 -14.51
C CYS A 45 -7.04 5.46 -14.15
N ASP A 46 -5.95 5.07 -14.82
CA ASP A 46 -4.63 5.65 -14.58
C ASP A 46 -4.55 7.12 -15.02
N ASP A 47 -5.20 7.50 -16.13
CA ASP A 47 -5.31 8.90 -16.56
C ASP A 47 -6.07 9.73 -15.51
N PHE A 48 -7.22 9.24 -15.04
CA PHE A 48 -7.97 9.93 -14.00
C PHE A 48 -7.14 10.10 -12.71
N LEU A 49 -6.47 9.04 -12.25
CA LEU A 49 -5.66 9.08 -11.04
C LEU A 49 -4.57 10.16 -11.13
N THR A 50 -4.00 10.34 -12.32
CA THR A 50 -3.01 11.38 -12.60
C THR A 50 -3.65 12.77 -12.54
N LYS A 51 -4.80 12.97 -13.21
CA LYS A 51 -5.57 14.23 -13.17
C LYS A 51 -6.02 14.56 -11.73
N TYR A 52 -6.34 13.53 -10.96
CA TYR A 52 -6.76 13.62 -9.57
C TYR A 52 -5.66 14.16 -8.68
N ASP A 53 -4.49 13.54 -8.68
CA ASP A 53 -3.33 14.02 -7.91
C ASP A 53 -2.99 15.47 -8.30
N ALA A 54 -2.99 15.79 -9.60
CA ALA A 54 -2.74 17.15 -10.08
C ALA A 54 -3.78 18.16 -9.57
N CYS A 55 -5.06 17.79 -9.56
CA CYS A 55 -6.10 18.68 -9.07
C CYS A 55 -6.06 18.85 -7.55
N VAL A 56 -5.87 17.77 -6.80
CA VAL A 56 -5.79 17.83 -5.34
C VAL A 56 -4.65 18.74 -4.91
N VAL A 57 -3.48 18.64 -5.56
CA VAL A 57 -2.34 19.52 -5.26
C VAL A 57 -2.63 20.98 -5.60
N SER A 58 -3.36 21.25 -6.69
CA SER A 58 -3.56 22.62 -7.21
C SER A 58 -4.79 23.35 -6.67
N LYS A 59 -5.88 22.63 -6.38
CA LYS A 59 -7.21 23.20 -6.08
C LYS A 59 -7.72 22.90 -4.69
N VAL A 60 -7.35 21.76 -4.12
CA VAL A 60 -7.83 21.36 -2.80
C VAL A 60 -6.98 22.04 -1.71
N PRO A 61 -7.60 22.60 -0.65
CA PRO A 61 -6.86 23.16 0.49
C PRO A 61 -5.99 22.12 1.18
N GLU A 62 -4.81 22.52 1.65
CA GLU A 62 -3.80 21.60 2.23
C GLU A 62 -4.34 20.74 3.37
N ALA A 63 -5.19 21.34 4.22
CA ALA A 63 -5.87 20.65 5.33
C ALA A 63 -6.70 19.43 4.88
N GLN A 64 -7.18 19.40 3.63
CA GLN A 64 -7.97 18.30 3.09
C GLN A 64 -7.19 17.42 2.11
N ARG A 65 -6.09 17.91 1.51
CA ARG A 65 -5.29 17.14 0.53
C ARG A 65 -4.85 15.80 1.07
N ALA A 66 -4.39 15.75 2.32
CA ALA A 66 -3.89 14.51 2.93
C ALA A 66 -4.98 13.43 3.01
N MET A 67 -6.21 13.82 3.37
CA MET A 67 -7.35 12.91 3.42
C MET A 67 -7.68 12.36 2.03
N TYR A 68 -7.79 13.24 1.03
CA TYR A 68 -8.08 12.87 -0.36
C TYR A 68 -6.98 11.99 -0.97
N LYS A 69 -5.72 12.33 -0.72
CA LYS A 69 -4.56 11.54 -1.16
C LYS A 69 -4.54 10.16 -0.52
N THR A 70 -4.82 10.06 0.78
CA THR A 70 -4.90 8.77 1.48
C THR A 70 -6.01 7.90 0.90
N GLN A 71 -7.19 8.46 0.67
CA GLN A 71 -8.31 7.74 0.05
C GLN A 71 -7.96 7.20 -1.33
N ILE A 72 -7.43 8.06 -2.22
CA ILE A 72 -7.12 7.63 -3.58
C ILE A 72 -5.96 6.62 -3.62
N ASP A 73 -4.98 6.74 -2.74
CA ASP A 73 -3.87 5.78 -2.64
C ASP A 73 -4.37 4.40 -2.18
N GLN A 74 -5.32 4.35 -1.24
CA GLN A 74 -5.95 3.08 -0.86
C GLN A 74 -6.76 2.47 -2.00
N THR A 75 -7.52 3.29 -2.74
CA THR A 75 -8.25 2.85 -3.94
C THR A 75 -7.30 2.31 -5.01
N ARG A 76 -6.22 3.04 -5.32
CA ARG A 76 -5.18 2.62 -6.28
C ARG A 76 -4.58 1.28 -5.89
N LYS A 77 -4.23 1.11 -4.61
CA LYS A 77 -3.70 -0.15 -4.10
C LYS A 77 -4.69 -1.31 -4.28
N ALA A 78 -5.95 -1.10 -3.92
CA ALA A 78 -6.99 -2.12 -4.11
C ALA A 78 -7.17 -2.49 -5.59
N TRP A 79 -7.13 -1.51 -6.49
CA TRP A 79 -7.25 -1.73 -7.92
C TRP A 79 -6.05 -2.47 -8.51
N VAL A 80 -4.85 -2.13 -8.07
CA VAL A 80 -3.62 -2.84 -8.46
C VAL A 80 -3.66 -4.29 -7.97
N ASP A 81 -4.12 -4.53 -6.74
CA ASP A 81 -4.27 -5.88 -6.21
C ASP A 81 -5.37 -6.68 -6.94
N MET A 82 -6.47 -6.04 -7.35
CA MET A 82 -7.49 -6.64 -8.22
C MET A 82 -7.00 -6.86 -9.66
N ALA A 83 -6.14 -6.00 -10.19
CA ALA A 83 -5.60 -6.11 -11.54
C ALA A 83 -4.63 -7.30 -11.69
N LYS A 84 -4.03 -7.77 -10.58
CA LYS A 84 -3.26 -9.03 -10.54
C LYS A 84 -4.14 -10.25 -10.82
N ASN A 85 -5.44 -10.15 -10.56
CA ASN A 85 -6.41 -11.22 -10.82
C ASN A 85 -7.16 -10.92 -12.14
N PRO A 86 -6.92 -11.71 -13.20
CA PRO A 86 -7.51 -11.43 -14.52
C PRO A 86 -9.04 -11.50 -14.51
N SER A 87 -9.64 -12.31 -13.63
CA SER A 87 -11.10 -12.41 -13.46
C SER A 87 -11.75 -11.11 -12.98
N THR A 88 -11.06 -10.33 -12.14
CA THR A 88 -11.56 -9.04 -11.63
C THR A 88 -11.14 -7.86 -12.51
N LYS A 89 -10.13 -8.03 -13.37
CA LYS A 89 -9.71 -7.00 -14.32
C LYS A 89 -10.82 -6.61 -15.31
N ALA A 90 -11.65 -7.57 -15.71
CA ALA A 90 -12.80 -7.30 -16.61
C ALA A 90 -13.84 -6.38 -15.97
N THR A 91 -14.07 -6.49 -14.66
CA THR A 91 -15.03 -5.65 -13.93
C THR A 91 -14.40 -4.35 -13.42
N MET A 92 -13.07 -4.26 -13.40
CA MET A 92 -12.35 -3.14 -12.84
C MET A 92 -12.64 -1.82 -13.55
N GLU A 93 -12.87 -1.81 -14.87
CA GLU A 93 -13.18 -0.57 -15.59
C GLU A 93 -14.49 0.05 -15.09
N ALA A 94 -15.53 -0.77 -14.89
CA ALA A 94 -16.82 -0.34 -14.37
C ALA A 94 -16.70 0.14 -12.90
N THR A 95 -16.03 -0.66 -12.05
CA THR A 95 -15.78 -0.30 -10.64
C THR A 95 -15.00 1.00 -10.51
N CYS A 96 -13.97 1.15 -11.34
CA CYS A 96 -13.20 2.36 -11.42
C CYS A 96 -14.10 3.54 -11.77
N LYS A 97 -14.80 3.48 -12.91
CA LYS A 97 -15.70 4.55 -13.35
C LYS A 97 -16.69 4.97 -12.25
N GLN A 98 -17.30 4.03 -11.53
CA GLN A 98 -18.21 4.35 -10.42
C GLN A 98 -17.51 5.09 -9.27
N THR A 99 -16.32 4.63 -8.88
CA THR A 99 -15.51 5.29 -7.85
C THR A 99 -15.06 6.67 -8.31
N LEU A 100 -14.72 6.80 -9.59
CA LEU A 100 -14.32 8.06 -10.21
C LEU A 100 -15.46 9.07 -10.22
N ASP A 101 -16.68 8.65 -10.54
CA ASP A 101 -17.87 9.52 -10.55
C ASP A 101 -18.17 10.05 -9.14
N ALA A 102 -18.13 9.18 -8.13
CA ALA A 102 -18.31 9.58 -6.73
C ALA A 102 -17.22 10.57 -6.26
N THR A 103 -15.99 10.31 -6.68
CA THR A 103 -14.83 11.15 -6.36
C THR A 103 -14.90 12.50 -7.09
N LYS A 104 -15.32 12.50 -8.36
CA LYS A 104 -15.59 13.68 -9.18
C LYS A 104 -16.62 14.56 -8.51
N ALA A 105 -17.78 14.02 -8.16
CA ALA A 105 -18.85 14.76 -7.51
C ALA A 105 -18.36 15.48 -6.24
N SER A 106 -17.50 14.82 -5.46
CA SER A 106 -16.91 15.39 -4.25
C SER A 106 -15.89 16.49 -4.54
N LEU A 107 -15.14 16.38 -5.64
CA LEU A 107 -14.10 17.34 -6.00
C LEU A 107 -14.54 18.46 -6.95
N THR A 108 -15.71 18.35 -7.58
CA THR A 108 -16.30 19.42 -8.38
C THR A 108 -16.48 20.70 -7.55
N ALA A 109 -16.75 20.57 -6.25
CA ALA A 109 -16.82 21.70 -5.31
C ALA A 109 -15.50 22.49 -5.20
N TYR A 110 -14.35 21.87 -5.48
CA TYR A 110 -13.04 22.53 -5.53
C TYR A 110 -12.65 23.00 -6.94
N GLY A 111 -13.53 22.79 -7.94
CA GLY A 111 -13.26 23.15 -9.33
C GLY A 111 -12.31 22.19 -10.05
N CYS A 112 -12.24 20.93 -9.59
CA CYS A 112 -11.50 19.91 -10.32
C CYS A 112 -12.22 19.45 -11.58
N SER A 113 -11.49 19.42 -12.71
CA SER A 113 -11.94 18.82 -13.98
C SER A 113 -10.99 17.69 -14.35
N PHE A 114 -11.55 16.51 -14.67
CA PHE A 114 -10.82 15.30 -15.00
C PHE A 114 -11.36 14.68 -16.29
#